data_AF-A0A954UGU5-F1
#
_entry.id   AF-A0A954UGU5-F1
#
_cell.length_a   1.000
_cell.length_b   1.000
_cell.length_c   1.000
_cell.angle_alpha   90.00
_cell.angle_beta   90.00
_cell.angle_gamma   90.00
#
_symmetry.space_group_name_H-M   'P 1'
#
loop_
_entity.id
_entity.type
_entity.pdbx_description
1 polymer ?
#
loop_
_entity_poly.entity_id
_entity_poly.type
_entity_poly.pdbx_seq_one_letter_code
_entity_poly.pdbx_strand_id
1 'polypeptide(L)' 'MDLTLEQVTEMAPDGSSAAAGRKLMALKNWEQVGRSSEALWGMCRGSAVYQVKVDLSNLGYACSCP' A
#
# COMPACT_ATOMS: atom_id res chain seq x y z
N MET A 1 10.73 7.06 9.31
CA MET A 1 9.46 6.59 9.90
C MET A 1 9.39 5.10 9.66
N ASP A 2 9.34 4.33 10.75
CA ASP A 2 9.18 2.88 10.71
C ASP A 2 7.76 2.56 11.14
N LEU A 3 6.95 2.05 10.21
CA LEU A 3 5.60 1.58 10.46
C LEU A 3 5.65 0.09 10.79
N THR A 4 5.03 -0.32 11.89
CA THR A 4 4.90 -1.74 12.21
C THR A 4 3.74 -2.35 11.43
N LEU A 5 3.81 -3.66 11.19
CA LEU A 5 2.74 -4.41 10.53
C LEU A 5 1.41 -4.34 11.31
N GLU A 6 1.50 -4.18 12.63
CA GLU A 6 0.37 -4.02 13.53
C GLU A 6 -0.30 -2.66 13.32
N GLN A 7 0.47 -1.56 13.34
CA GLN A 7 -0.03 -0.22 13.05
C GLN A 7 -0.71 -0.14 11.67
N VAL A 8 -0.11 -0.75 10.65
CA VAL A 8 -0.70 -0.79 9.30
C VAL A 8 -1.99 -1.62 9.28
N THR A 9 -2.08 -2.69 10.09
CA THR A 9 -3.29 -3.49 10.20
C THR A 9 -4.41 -2.70 10.88
N GLU A 10 -4.11 -1.91 11.91
CA GLU A 10 -5.09 -1.05 12.60
C GLU A 10 -5.62 0.10 11.73
N MET A 11 -4.86 0.53 10.72
CA MET A 11 -5.31 1.53 9.74
C MET A 11 -6.32 0.98 8.72
N ALA A 12 -6.46 -0.34 8.60
CA ALA A 12 -7.40 -0.93 7.67
C ALA A 12 -8.85 -0.69 8.12
N PRO A 13 -9.78 -0.40 7.20
CA PRO A 13 -11.18 -0.13 7.56
C PRO A 13 -11.90 -1.37 8.11
N ASP A 14 -11.47 -2.57 7.72
CA ASP A 14 -12.01 -3.84 8.20
C ASP A 14 -10.98 -4.99 8.04
N GLY A 15 -11.28 -6.15 8.65
CA GLY A 15 -10.42 -7.32 8.59
C GLY A 15 -10.25 -7.92 7.19
N SER A 16 -11.24 -7.78 6.31
CA SER A 16 -11.17 -8.25 4.91
C SER A 16 -10.16 -7.44 4.12
N SER A 17 -10.14 -6.12 4.33
CA SER A 17 -9.20 -5.17 3.75
C SER A 17 -7.78 -5.43 4.23
N ALA A 18 -7.59 -5.67 5.53
CA ALA A 18 -6.31 -6.06 6.08
C ALA A 18 -5.79 -7.38 5.47
N ALA A 19 -6.66 -8.39 5.35
CA ALA A 19 -6.30 -9.67 4.75
C ALA A 19 -5.96 -9.54 3.26
N ALA A 20 -6.68 -8.70 2.51
CA ALA A 20 -6.36 -8.39 1.12
C ALA A 20 -5.00 -7.69 0.99
N GLY A 21 -4.72 -6.68 1.81
CA GLY A 21 -3.43 -5.98 1.85
C GLY A 21 -2.25 -6.92 2.14
N ARG A 22 -2.42 -7.88 3.06
CA ARG A 22 -1.40 -8.90 3.34
C ARG A 22 -1.04 -9.75 2.12
N LYS A 23 -2.01 -10.08 1.26
CA LYS A 23 -1.74 -10.82 0.02
C LYS A 23 -0.91 -10.02 -0.98
N LEU A 24 -0.98 -8.68 -0.90
CA LEU A 24 -0.23 -7.78 -1.76
C LEU A 24 1.21 -7.54 -1.29
N MET A 25 1.62 -7.97 -0.09
CA MET A 25 2.99 -7.72 0.42
C MET A 25 4.10 -8.36 -0.42
N ALA A 26 3.78 -9.35 -1.26
CA ALA A 26 4.79 -9.98 -2.09
C ALA A 26 5.30 -9.00 -3.17
N LEU A 27 6.59 -8.65 -3.11
CA LEU A 27 7.24 -7.71 -4.04
C LEU A 27 7.03 -8.05 -5.52
N LYS A 28 6.84 -9.33 -5.86
CA LYS A 28 6.50 -9.78 -7.23
C LYS A 28 5.20 -9.19 -7.80
N ASN A 29 4.31 -8.72 -6.94
CA ASN A 29 3.06 -8.09 -7.33
C ASN A 29 3.23 -6.60 -7.64
N TRP A 30 4.43 -6.04 -7.46
CA TRP A 30 4.69 -4.62 -7.57
C TRP A 30 5.69 -4.31 -8.68
N GLU A 31 5.38 -3.27 -9.44
CA GLU A 31 6.21 -2.68 -10.48
C GLU A 31 6.37 -1.18 -10.21
N GLN A 32 7.40 -0.57 -10.80
CA GLN A 32 7.64 0.88 -10.69
C GLN A 32 7.59 1.40 -9.24
N VAL A 33 8.11 0.58 -8.31
CA VAL A 33 8.16 0.94 -6.89
C VAL A 33 9.16 2.07 -6.71
N GLY A 34 8.75 3.11 -6.00
CA GLY A 34 9.59 4.23 -5.67
C GLY A 34 9.32 4.76 -4.27
N ARG A 35 10.30 5.51 -3.76
CA ARG A 35 10.29 6.08 -2.43
C ARG A 35 10.95 7.45 -2.45
N SER A 36 10.40 8.37 -1.67
CA SER A 36 11.05 9.60 -1.25
C SER A 36 11.05 9.69 0.29
N SER A 37 11.52 10.79 0.84
CA SER A 37 11.37 11.10 2.27
C SER A 37 9.91 11.28 2.68
N GLU A 38 9.04 11.67 1.75
CA GLU A 38 7.66 12.09 2.01
C GLU A 38 6.63 11.09 1.48
N ALA A 39 6.99 10.17 0.59
CA ALA A 39 6.03 9.27 -0.02
C ALA A 39 6.62 7.92 -0.43
N LEU A 40 5.74 6.94 -0.53
CA LEU A 40 5.95 5.64 -1.17
C LEU A 40 4.95 5.48 -2.31
N TRP A 41 5.35 4.83 -3.40
CA TRP A 41 4.43 4.52 -4.49
C TRP A 41 4.83 3.25 -5.22
N GLY A 42 3.89 2.67 -5.96
CA GLY A 42 4.12 1.56 -6.86
C GLY A 42 2.89 1.20 -7.67
N MET A 43 3.10 0.46 -8.75
CA MET A 43 2.05 -0.14 -9.57
C MET A 43 1.82 -1.57 -9.06
N CYS A 44 0.66 -1.83 -8.48
CA CYS A 44 0.29 -3.14 -7.99
C CYS A 44 -0.48 -3.90 -9.08
N ARG A 45 -0.09 -5.17 -9.30
CA ARG A 45 -0.70 -6.08 -10.27
C ARG A 45 -1.78 -6.92 -9.59
N GLY A 46 -3.04 -6.50 -9.72
CA GLY A 46 -4.21 -7.25 -9.27
C GLY A 46 -5.06 -7.75 -10.44
N SER A 47 -6.38 -7.51 -10.39
CA SER A 47 -7.30 -7.71 -11.52
C SER A 47 -6.94 -6.82 -12.72
N ALA A 48 -6.44 -5.61 -12.43
CA ALA A 48 -5.77 -4.72 -13.36
C ALA A 48 -4.47 -4.22 -12.70
N VAL A 49 -3.62 -3.56 -13.47
CA VAL A 49 -2.49 -2.80 -12.91
C VAL A 49 -3.03 -1.46 -12.42
N TYR A 50 -2.83 -1.17 -11.13
CA TYR A 50 -3.27 0.08 -10.52
C TYR A 50 -2.16 0.72 -9.71
N GLN A 51 -2.19 2.05 -9.63
CA GLN A 51 -1.22 2.81 -8.86
C GLN A 51 -1.66 2.90 -7.40
N VAL A 52 -0.74 2.66 -6.48
CA VAL A 52 -0.89 2.92 -5.06
C VAL A 52 0.17 3.93 -4.65
N LYS A 53 -0.23 4.91 -3.83
CA LYS A 53 0.68 5.87 -3.21
C LYS A 53 0.31 6.09 -1.75
N VAL A 54 1.33 6.28 -0.92
CA VAL A 54 1.23 6.55 0.51
C VAL A 54 2.07 7.78 0.81
N ASP A 55 1.46 8.78 1.43
CA ASP A 55 2.11 9.95 2.00
C ASP A 55 2.61 9.58 3.41
N LEU A 56 3.91 9.70 3.64
CA LEU A 56 4.56 9.35 4.90
C LEU A 56 4.46 10.49 5.94
N SER A 57 4.12 11.71 5.51
CA SER A 57 4.01 12.88 6.39
C SER A 57 2.70 12.85 7.18
N ASN A 58 1.62 12.35 6.57
CA ASN A 58 0.29 12.29 7.19
C ASN A 58 -0.36 10.89 7.17
N LEU A 59 0.35 9.87 6.69
CA LEU A 59 -0.17 8.51 6.50
C LEU A 59 -1.40 8.43 5.59
N GLY A 60 -1.58 9.44 4.72
CA GLY A 60 -2.60 9.46 3.69
C GLY A 60 -2.28 8.46 2.59
N TYR A 61 -3.30 7.89 1.96
CA TYR A 61 -3.12 6.90 0.91
C TYR A 61 -4.11 7.12 -0.23
N ALA A 62 -3.73 6.70 -1.42
CA ALA A 62 -4.60 6.68 -2.58
C ALA A 62 -4.33 5.46 -3.45
N CYS A 63 -5.40 4.85 -3.98
CA CYS A 63 -5.34 3.81 -4.98
C CYS A 63 -6.10 4.24 -6.24
N SER A 64 -5.59 3.90 -7.43
CA SER A 64 -6.34 3.98 -8.69
C SER A 64 -7.14 2.69 -9.00
N CYS A 65 -7.40 1.89 -7.98
CA CYS A 65 -8.16 0.65 -8.05
C CYS A 65 -9.56 0.93 -8.62
N PRO A 66 -10.07 0.16 -9.59
CA PRO A 66 -11.46 0.24 -10.05
C PRO A 66 -12.45 -0.34 -9.03
#